data_AF-A0A969QHB3-F1
#
_entry.id   AF-A0A969QHB3-F1
#
_cell.length_a   1.000
_cell.length_b   1.000
_cell.length_c   1.000
_cell.angle_alpha   90.00
_cell.angle_beta   90.00
_cell.angle_gamma   90.00
#
_symmetry.space_group_name_H-M   'P 1'
#
loop_
_entity.id
_entity.type
_entity.pdbx_description
1 polymer ?
#
loop_
_entity_poly.entity_id
_entity_poly.type
_entity_poly.pdbx_seq_one_letter_code
_entity_poly.pdbx_strand_id
1 'polypeptide(L)'
;MLDKQNLIFDLHGSLYGISTTFVREICWLPELYSLATAPVDIIGIFNWRSHLVPVLHLDLRFGRGFSGCNVTDRVIIVEDRGYLYRYCRPSGI
;
A
#
# COMPACT_ATOMS: atom_id res chain seq x y z
N MET A 1 -29.50 -4.10 -4.38
CA MET A 1 -28.18 -4.40 -4.96
C MET A 1 -27.16 -3.77 -4.04
N LEU A 2 -26.14 -4.49 -3.54
CA LEU A 2 -25.09 -3.83 -2.78
C LEU A 2 -24.23 -3.04 -3.77
N ASP A 3 -24.19 -1.72 -3.62
CA ASP A 3 -23.28 -0.88 -4.37
C ASP A 3 -21.85 -1.26 -3.98
N LYS A 4 -21.16 -2.00 -4.87
CA LYS A 4 -19.75 -2.35 -4.69
C LYS A 4 -18.90 -1.11 -4.99
N GLN A 5 -18.64 -0.32 -3.96
CA GLN A 5 -17.71 0.79 -4.04
C GLN A 5 -16.27 0.27 -4.07
N ASN A 6 -15.47 0.79 -5.00
CA ASN A 6 -14.05 0.46 -5.11
C ASN A 6 -13.23 1.75 -5.08
N LEU A 7 -12.11 1.71 -4.36
CA LEU A 7 -11.05 2.68 -4.53
C LEU A 7 -10.26 2.30 -5.78
N ILE A 8 -10.23 3.21 -6.76
CA ILE A 8 -9.51 3.03 -8.02
C ILE A 8 -8.19 3.80 -7.97
N PHE A 9 -7.13 3.18 -8.46
CA PHE A 9 -5.81 3.81 -8.54
C PHE A 9 -5.05 3.33 -9.78
N ASP A 10 -4.18 4.20 -10.30
CA ASP A 10 -3.28 3.85 -11.40
C ASP A 10 -2.02 3.16 -10.89
N LEU A 11 -1.54 2.19 -11.66
CA LEU A 11 -0.19 1.65 -11.55
C LEU A 11 0.38 1.47 -12.97
N HIS A 12 1.30 2.35 -13.36
CA HIS A 12 1.95 2.34 -14.69
C HIS A 12 0.94 2.34 -15.85
N GLY A 13 -0.07 3.21 -15.79
CA GLY A 13 -1.09 3.34 -16.85
C GLY A 13 -2.16 2.24 -16.84
N SER A 14 -2.17 1.39 -15.81
CA SER A 14 -3.20 0.37 -15.60
C SER A 14 -4.02 0.70 -14.36
N LEU A 15 -5.34 0.70 -14.49
CA LEU A 15 -6.25 0.93 -13.38
C LEU A 15 -6.47 -0.34 -12.57
N TYR A 16 -6.30 -0.24 -11.26
CA TYR A 16 -6.60 -1.28 -10.29
C TYR A 16 -7.72 -0.82 -9.36
N GLY A 17 -8.45 -1.77 -8.81
CA GLY A 17 -9.54 -1.52 -7.87
C GLY A 17 -9.42 -2.39 -6.63
N ILE A 18 -9.63 -1.79 -5.47
CA ILE A 18 -9.84 -2.52 -4.22
C ILE A 18 -11.21 -2.15 -3.64
N SER A 19 -11.94 -3.16 -3.16
CA SER A 19 -13.22 -2.94 -2.48
C SER A 19 -13.01 -2.01 -1.28
N THR A 20 -13.79 -0.94 -1.18
CA THR A 20 -13.69 0.03 -0.08
C THR A 20 -13.98 -0.58 1.27
N THR A 21 -14.62 -1.75 1.32
CA THR A 21 -14.83 -2.54 2.55
C THR A 21 -13.55 -2.91 3.28
N PHE A 22 -12.44 -3.06 2.55
CA PHE A 22 -11.12 -3.36 3.12
C PHE A 22 -10.29 -2.10 3.38
N VAL A 23 -10.64 -0.96 2.78
CA VAL A 23 -9.87 0.27 2.90
C VAL A 23 -10.22 0.97 4.21
N ARG A 24 -9.21 1.24 5.04
CA ARG A 24 -9.35 1.96 6.31
C ARG A 24 -8.99 3.42 6.21
N GLU A 25 -7.92 3.73 5.50
CA GLU A 25 -7.37 5.07 5.42
C GLU A 25 -6.49 5.21 4.18
N ILE A 26 -6.39 6.43 3.66
CA ILE A 26 -5.38 6.82 2.68
C ILE A 26 -4.59 7.97 3.30
N CYS A 27 -3.28 7.80 3.48
CA CYS A 27 -2.42 8.84 4.05
C CYS A 27 -1.09 8.94 3.30
N TRP A 28 -0.27 9.94 3.64
CA TRP A 28 1.07 10.09 3.10
C TRP A 28 1.99 8.98 3.62
N LEU A 29 3.02 8.63 2.85
CA LEU A 29 4.07 7.68 3.24
C LEU A 29 4.75 8.16 4.54
N PRO A 30 4.56 7.45 5.66
CA PRO A 30 5.29 7.76 6.89
C PRO A 30 6.74 7.25 6.80
N GLU A 31 7.56 7.65 7.75
CA GLU A 31 8.88 7.02 7.93
C GLU A 31 8.72 5.52 8.20
N LEU A 32 9.55 4.71 7.53
CA LEU A 32 9.52 3.26 7.62
C LEU A 32 10.72 2.75 8.40
N TYR A 33 10.46 1.79 9.27
CA TYR A 33 11.50 1.00 9.92
C TYR A 33 11.83 -0.21 9.05
N SER A 34 13.13 -0.46 8.83
CA SER A 34 13.59 -1.62 8.07
C SER A 34 13.31 -2.92 8.84
N LEU A 35 12.93 -3.97 8.11
CA LEU A 35 12.70 -5.30 8.65
C LEU A 35 13.72 -6.28 8.04
N ALA A 36 14.64 -6.79 8.87
CA ALA A 36 15.82 -7.53 8.41
C ALA A 36 15.51 -8.80 7.59
N THR A 37 14.40 -9.46 7.87
CA THR A 37 13.98 -10.72 7.22
C THR A 37 12.73 -10.54 6.36
N ALA A 38 12.49 -9.32 5.89
CA ALA A 38 11.32 -9.01 5.08
C ALA A 38 11.40 -9.68 3.69
N PRO A 39 10.26 -10.15 3.14
CA PRO A 39 10.16 -10.45 1.73
C PRO A 39 10.57 -9.24 0.87
N VAL A 40 11.08 -9.47 -0.33
CA VAL A 40 11.57 -8.41 -1.24
C VAL A 40 10.53 -7.33 -1.53
N ASP A 41 9.25 -7.68 -1.48
CA ASP A 41 8.15 -6.77 -1.75
C ASP A 41 7.69 -5.96 -0.53
N ILE A 42 8.25 -6.24 0.64
CA ILE A 42 8.03 -5.47 1.86
C ILE A 42 9.20 -4.50 2.06
N ILE A 43 8.93 -3.20 1.91
CA ILE A 43 9.96 -2.14 1.98
C ILE A 43 10.15 -1.56 3.39
N GLY A 44 9.40 -2.07 4.39
CA GLY A 44 9.53 -1.68 5.78
C GLY A 44 8.23 -1.87 6.57
N ILE A 45 8.24 -1.41 7.81
CA ILE A 45 7.09 -1.40 8.71
C ILE A 45 6.87 0.01 9.28
N PHE A 46 5.66 0.35 9.68
CA PHE A 46 5.38 1.58 10.42
C PHE A 46 4.31 1.36 11.50
N ASN A 47 4.19 2.29 12.43
CA ASN A 47 3.14 2.24 13.44
C ASN A 47 1.90 2.98 12.92
N TRP A 48 0.80 2.25 12.80
CA TRP A 48 -0.53 2.79 12.55
C TRP A 48 -1.44 2.50 13.73
N ARG A 49 -1.85 3.55 14.47
CA ARG A 49 -2.78 3.44 15.61
C ARG A 49 -2.40 2.30 16.57
N SER A 50 -1.13 2.25 16.96
CA SER A 50 -0.55 1.23 17.86
C SER A 50 -0.41 -0.17 17.27
N HIS A 51 -0.53 -0.33 15.94
CA HIS A 51 -0.29 -1.57 15.22
C HIS A 51 0.96 -1.43 14.35
N LEU A 52 1.85 -2.42 14.38
CA LEU A 52 2.97 -2.48 13.44
C LEU A 52 2.48 -3.08 12.12
N VAL A 53 2.69 -2.33 11.05
CA VAL A 53 2.08 -2.59 9.75
C VAL A 53 3.17 -2.73 8.70
N PRO A 54 3.23 -3.86 7.98
CA PRO A 54 4.15 -4.00 6.86
C PRO A 54 3.70 -3.17 5.66
N VAL A 55 4.67 -2.59 4.99
CA VAL A 55 4.46 -1.84 3.76
C VAL A 55 4.85 -2.69 2.56
N LEU A 56 3.85 -3.10 1.79
CA LEU A 56 4.03 -3.76 0.51
C LEU A 56 4.23 -2.71 -0.61
N HIS A 57 5.20 -2.93 -1.49
CA HIS A 57 5.38 -2.14 -2.71
C HIS A 57 4.93 -2.98 -3.91
N LEU A 58 3.88 -2.54 -4.63
CA LEU A 58 3.31 -3.39 -5.69
C LEU A 58 4.22 -3.57 -6.89
N ASP A 59 5.10 -2.61 -7.21
CA ASP A 59 6.11 -2.87 -8.26
C ASP A 59 7.02 -4.04 -7.90
N LEU A 60 7.53 -4.09 -6.67
CA LEU A 60 8.33 -5.23 -6.20
C LEU A 60 7.50 -6.51 -6.18
N ARG A 61 6.24 -6.45 -5.71
CA ARG A 61 5.32 -7.61 -5.72
C ARG A 61 5.06 -8.15 -7.12
N PHE A 62 5.04 -7.28 -8.12
CA PHE A 62 4.86 -7.63 -9.53
C PHE A 62 6.18 -7.86 -10.29
N GLY A 63 7.32 -7.96 -9.57
CA GLY A 63 8.62 -8.25 -10.16
C GLY A 63 9.19 -7.12 -11.03
N ARG A 64 8.70 -5.88 -10.84
CA ARG A 64 9.20 -4.67 -11.50
C ARG A 64 10.31 -4.02 -10.68
N GLY A 65 11.08 -3.16 -11.32
CA GLY A 65 12.15 -2.42 -10.66
C GLY A 65 11.64 -1.48 -9.57
N PHE A 66 12.46 -1.26 -8.54
CA PHE A 66 12.18 -0.32 -7.45
C PHE A 66 13.11 0.90 -7.57
N SER A 67 12.51 2.08 -7.70
CA SER A 67 13.23 3.36 -7.81
C SER A 67 13.29 4.14 -6.48
N GLY A 68 12.91 3.53 -5.36
CA GLY A 68 12.68 4.24 -4.11
C GLY A 68 11.28 4.83 -3.99
N CYS A 69 10.97 5.33 -2.79
CA CYS A 69 9.72 6.03 -2.49
C CYS A 69 9.98 7.51 -2.18
N ASN A 70 9.00 8.36 -2.46
CA ASN A 70 9.01 9.79 -2.13
C ASN A 70 8.08 10.10 -0.97
N VAL A 71 8.36 11.15 -0.20
CA VAL A 71 7.48 11.63 0.89
C VAL A 71 6.06 12.00 0.40
N THR A 72 5.91 12.34 -0.87
CA THR A 72 4.62 12.61 -1.52
C THR A 72 3.87 11.33 -1.92
N ASP A 73 4.46 10.15 -1.78
CA ASP A 73 3.76 8.91 -2.09
C ASP A 73 2.66 8.68 -1.08
N ARG A 74 1.52 8.18 -1.56
CA ARG A 74 0.40 7.81 -0.70
C ARG A 74 0.43 6.33 -0.38
N VAL A 75 -0.25 6.01 0.71
CA VAL A 75 -0.44 4.68 1.24
C VAL A 75 -1.92 4.40 1.32
N ILE A 76 -2.32 3.22 0.88
CA ILE A 76 -3.68 2.72 1.11
C ILE A 76 -3.58 1.69 2.22
N ILE A 77 -4.24 1.95 3.33
CA ILE A 77 -4.27 1.07 4.48
C ILE A 77 -5.42 0.09 4.29
N VAL A 78 -5.10 -1.19 4.08
CA VAL A 78 -6.09 -2.23 3.79
C VAL A 78 -6.09 -3.29 4.89
N GLU A 79 -7.24 -3.59 5.47
CA GLU A 79 -7.38 -4.60 6.51
C GLU A 79 -8.16 -5.80 5.98
N ASP A 80 -7.50 -6.96 5.87
CA ASP A 80 -8.16 -8.24 5.56
C ASP A 80 -7.62 -9.34 6.48
N ARG A 81 -8.53 -10.06 7.15
CA ARG A 81 -8.22 -11.17 8.07
C ARG A 81 -7.12 -10.86 9.11
N GLY A 82 -7.00 -9.61 9.55
CA GLY A 82 -6.00 -9.18 10.54
C GLY A 82 -4.63 -8.79 9.97
N TYR A 83 -4.45 -8.78 8.66
CA TYR A 83 -3.24 -8.31 8.00
C TYR A 83 -3.47 -6.94 7.39
N LEU A 84 -2.55 -6.01 7.67
CA LEU A 84 -2.57 -4.67 7.12
C LEU A 84 -1.52 -4.56 6.02
N TYR A 85 -1.95 -4.34 4.77
CA TYR A 85 -1.05 -4.17 3.63
C TYR A 85 -1.10 -2.73 3.12
N ARG A 86 -0.07 -2.35 2.37
CA ARG A 86 0.02 -1.05 1.71
C ARG A 86 0.30 -1.22 0.22
N TYR A 87 -0.08 -0.20 -0.54
CA TYR A 87 0.40 0.04 -1.90
C TYR A 87 1.28 1.29 -1.94
N CYS A 88 2.34 1.29 -2.76
CA CYS A 88 3.15 2.47 -3.03
C CYS A 88 3.13 2.80 -4.53
N ARG A 89 2.86 4.09 -4.78
CA ARG A 89 2.83 4.85 -6.04
C ARG A 89 1.62 4.72 -6.98
N PRO A 90 0.52 5.46 -6.71
CA PRO A 90 -0.41 5.86 -7.75
C PRO A 90 0.12 7.09 -8.48
N SER A 91 0.46 6.92 -9.76
CA SER A 91 0.70 8.04 -10.65
C SER A 91 -0.66 8.62 -11.05
N GLY A 92 -1.10 9.71 -10.41
CA GLY A 92 -2.26 10.48 -10.90
C GLY A 92 -3.46 10.64 -9.97
N ILE A 93 -3.25 10.93 -8.68
CA ILE A 93 -4.27 11.60 -7.84
C ILE A 93 -3.66 12.82 -7.18
#